data_AF-A0A536G5P8-F1
#
_entry.id   AF-A0A536G5P8-F1
#
_cell.length_a   1.000
_cell.length_b   1.000
_cell.length_c   1.000
_cell.angle_alpha   90.00
_cell.angle_beta   90.00
_cell.angle_gamma   90.00
#
_symmetry.space_group_name_H-M   'P 1'
#
loop_
_entity.id
_entity.type
_entity.pdbx_description
1 polymer ?
#
loop_
_entity_poly.entity_id
_entity_poly.type
_entity_poly.pdbx_seq_one_letter_code
_entity_poly.pdbx_strand_id
1 'polypeptide(L)'
;MQRGLLVGLSLLISVLAIFWGLAYIVFGEPLGGAIPLTYTVLSLLTIVMLTVTRRYDVFRFTQLSLMLALPFALMVVLGGFVPSSVVVLWAFFAPLGAIAFASPREALRWFVAYLVLILAVGIFGGRLRSANNLPASLVGAMFIINITAVSIVVFVALYAFVHERDR
;
A
#
# COMPACT_ATOMS: atom_id res chain seq x y z
N MET A 1 0.78 -22.74 2.09
CA MET A 1 -0.29 -21.78 1.76
C MET A 1 0.13 -20.32 1.92
N GLN A 2 0.55 -19.86 3.11
CA GLN A 2 0.88 -18.45 3.39
C GLN A 2 1.88 -17.79 2.42
N ARG A 3 2.95 -18.50 2.02
CA ARG A 3 3.95 -17.97 1.09
C ARG A 3 3.38 -17.62 -0.29
N GLY A 4 2.54 -18.49 -0.84
CA GLY A 4 1.90 -18.29 -2.15
C GLY A 4 0.89 -17.15 -2.13
N LEU A 5 0.14 -17.00 -1.03
CA LEU A 5 -0.82 -15.92 -0.86
C LEU A 5 -0.12 -14.55 -0.87
N LEU A 6 0.97 -14.39 -0.11
CA LEU A 6 1.70 -13.11 -0.05
C LEU A 6 2.36 -12.78 -1.39
N VAL A 7 2.90 -13.76 -2.13
CA VAL A 7 3.40 -13.54 -3.49
C VAL A 7 2.27 -13.12 -4.43
N GLY A 8 1.12 -13.79 -4.40
CA GLY A 8 -0.06 -13.42 -5.19
C GLY A 8 -0.55 -12.00 -4.90
N LEU A 9 -0.65 -11.62 -3.63
CA LEU A 9 -0.98 -10.25 -3.21
C LEU A 9 0.04 -9.23 -3.71
N SER A 10 1.34 -9.55 -3.61
CA SER A 10 2.42 -8.67 -4.07
C SER A 10 2.36 -8.42 -5.58
N LEU A 11 2.02 -9.46 -6.36
CA LEU A 11 1.81 -9.35 -7.81
C LEU A 11 0.57 -8.53 -8.15
N LEU A 12 -0.55 -8.78 -7.46
CA LEU A 12 -1.79 -8.02 -7.66
C LEU A 12 -1.57 -6.53 -7.37
N ILE A 13 -0.94 -6.20 -6.24
CA ILE A 13 -0.63 -4.81 -5.87
C ILE A 13 0.34 -4.20 -6.88
N SER A 14 1.30 -4.97 -7.41
CA SER A 14 2.22 -4.48 -8.45
C SER A 14 1.49 -4.09 -9.74
N VAL A 15 0.46 -4.84 -10.15
CA VAL A 15 -0.37 -4.49 -11.32
C VAL A 15 -1.15 -3.19 -11.08
N LEU A 16 -1.78 -3.07 -9.91
CA LEU A 16 -2.49 -1.85 -9.51
C LEU A 16 -1.55 -0.64 -9.42
N ALA A 17 -0.34 -0.85 -8.90
CA ALA A 17 0.67 0.18 -8.76
C ALA A 17 1.20 0.65 -10.11
N ILE A 18 1.31 -0.22 -11.12
CA ILE A 18 1.61 0.20 -12.50
C ILE A 18 0.50 1.11 -13.03
N PHE A 19 -0.76 0.71 -12.87
CA PHE A 19 -1.90 1.48 -13.36
C PHE A 19 -1.96 2.88 -12.71
N TRP A 20 -1.81 2.98 -11.39
CA TRP A 20 -1.72 4.27 -10.69
C TRP A 20 -0.48 5.08 -11.05
N GLY A 21 0.68 4.42 -11.15
CA GLY A 21 1.92 5.07 -11.53
C GLY A 21 1.81 5.77 -12.88
N LEU A 22 1.28 5.06 -13.88
CA LEU A 22 1.06 5.60 -15.21
C LEU A 22 -0.01 6.70 -15.23
N ALA A 23 -1.11 6.52 -14.49
CA ALA A 23 -2.14 7.54 -14.38
C ALA A 23 -1.56 8.87 -13.86
N TYR A 24 -0.82 8.86 -12.75
CA TYR A 24 -0.22 10.09 -12.22
C TYR A 24 0.76 10.74 -13.20
N ILE A 25 1.58 9.97 -13.91
CA ILE A 25 2.50 10.51 -14.92
C ILE A 25 1.74 11.21 -16.05
N VAL A 26 0.69 10.57 -16.59
CA VAL A 26 -0.12 11.11 -17.68
C VAL A 26 -0.82 12.42 -17.27
N PHE A 27 -1.24 12.52 -16.01
CA PHE A 27 -1.88 13.72 -15.46
C PHE A 27 -0.90 14.75 -14.88
N GLY A 28 0.39 14.67 -15.21
CA GLY A 28 1.37 15.71 -14.90
C GLY A 28 2.01 15.63 -13.51
N GLU A 29 1.94 14.47 -12.84
CA GLU A 29 2.58 14.18 -11.55
C GLU A 29 3.60 13.04 -11.67
N PRO A 30 4.75 13.26 -12.35
CA PRO A 30 5.74 12.21 -12.59
C PRO A 30 6.38 11.66 -11.32
N LEU A 31 6.63 12.53 -10.33
CA LEU A 31 7.13 12.09 -9.01
C LEU A 31 6.09 11.25 -8.27
N GLY A 32 4.82 11.65 -8.34
CA GLY A 32 3.71 10.87 -7.80
C GLY A 32 3.63 9.49 -8.45
N GLY A 33 3.77 9.42 -9.77
CA GLY A 33 3.72 8.14 -10.48
C GLY A 33 4.96 7.25 -10.31
N ALA A 34 6.14 7.84 -10.09
CA ALA A 34 7.37 7.08 -9.84
C ALA A 34 7.29 6.24 -8.55
N ILE A 35 6.53 6.66 -7.55
CA ILE A 35 6.44 5.97 -6.25
C ILE A 35 5.74 4.60 -6.39
N PRO A 36 4.51 4.49 -6.96
CA PRO A 36 3.91 3.20 -7.28
C PRO A 36 4.77 2.33 -8.21
N LEU A 37 5.42 2.90 -9.22
CA LEU A 37 6.31 2.11 -10.09
C LEU A 37 7.53 1.57 -9.33
N THR A 38 8.05 2.34 -8.38
CA THR A 38 9.10 1.89 -7.47
C THR A 38 8.63 0.72 -6.60
N TYR A 39 7.38 0.75 -6.11
CA TYR A 39 6.79 -0.40 -5.41
C TYR A 39 6.86 -1.65 -6.29
N THR A 40 6.41 -1.57 -7.53
CA THR A 40 6.41 -2.70 -8.48
C THR A 40 7.82 -3.25 -8.66
N VAL A 41 8.80 -2.39 -8.95
CA VAL A 41 10.19 -2.83 -9.18
C VAL A 41 10.76 -3.50 -7.93
N LEU A 42 10.68 -2.86 -6.76
CA LEU A 42 11.22 -3.41 -5.52
C LEU A 42 10.49 -4.68 -5.09
N SER A 43 9.17 -4.72 -5.26
CA SER A 43 8.35 -5.90 -4.96
C SER A 43 8.77 -7.10 -5.83
N LEU A 44 8.86 -6.93 -7.15
CA LEU A 44 9.29 -7.99 -8.06
C LEU A 44 10.74 -8.44 -7.76
N LEU A 45 11.65 -7.51 -7.49
CA LEU A 45 13.02 -7.85 -7.08
C LEU A 45 13.03 -8.70 -5.82
N THR A 46 12.21 -8.40 -4.82
CA THR A 46 12.14 -9.20 -3.60
C THR A 46 11.54 -10.58 -3.82
N ILE A 47 10.60 -10.73 -4.77
CA ILE A 47 10.07 -12.04 -5.18
C ILE A 47 11.18 -12.87 -5.85
N VAL A 48 11.97 -12.28 -6.75
CA VAL A 48 13.12 -12.96 -7.38
C VAL A 48 14.17 -13.32 -6.33
N MET A 49 14.48 -12.43 -5.39
CA MET A 49 15.38 -12.75 -4.28
C MET A 49 14.85 -13.87 -3.39
N LEU A 50 13.54 -14.00 -3.22
CA LEU A 50 12.93 -15.11 -2.47
C LEU A 50 13.17 -16.45 -3.17
N THR A 51 13.12 -16.52 -4.51
CA THR A 51 13.36 -17.78 -5.23
C THR A 51 14.82 -18.24 -5.11
N VAL A 52 15.75 -17.29 -5.06
CA VAL A 52 17.19 -17.55 -4.92
C VAL A 52 17.59 -17.84 -3.47
N THR A 53 17.25 -16.95 -2.53
CA THR A 53 17.70 -17.04 -1.12
C THR A 53 16.85 -17.96 -0.27
N ARG A 54 15.59 -18.21 -0.68
CA ARG A 54 14.56 -18.93 0.09
C ARG A 54 14.28 -18.36 1.48
N ARG A 55 14.70 -17.12 1.75
CA ARG A 55 14.51 -16.42 3.04
C ARG A 55 13.16 -15.71 3.07
N TYR A 56 12.14 -16.43 3.53
CA TYR A 56 10.78 -15.91 3.59
C TYR A 56 10.62 -14.73 4.55
N ASP A 57 11.33 -14.71 5.68
CA ASP A 57 11.20 -13.63 6.66
C ASP A 57 11.66 -12.28 6.11
N VAL A 58 12.75 -12.26 5.33
CA VAL A 58 13.25 -11.07 4.65
C VAL A 58 12.24 -10.60 3.60
N PHE A 59 11.71 -11.52 2.78
CA PHE A 59 10.68 -11.20 1.80
C PHE A 59 9.45 -10.58 2.46
N ARG A 60 8.92 -11.22 3.52
CA ARG A 60 7.75 -10.73 4.25
C ARG A 60 8.01 -9.34 4.82
N PHE A 61 9.12 -9.15 5.53
CA PHE A 61 9.45 -7.87 6.14
C PHE A 61 9.55 -6.76 5.09
N THR A 62 10.22 -7.01 3.96
CA THR A 62 10.36 -6.03 2.89
C THR A 62 9.01 -5.71 2.24
N GLN A 63 8.17 -6.72 1.95
CA GLN A 63 6.84 -6.49 1.39
C GLN A 63 5.96 -5.63 2.29
N LEU A 64 5.91 -5.96 3.58
CA LEU A 64 5.13 -5.16 4.55
C LEU A 64 5.70 -3.75 4.70
N SER A 65 7.03 -3.58 4.65
CA SER A 65 7.68 -2.26 4.67
C SER A 65 7.30 -1.42 3.45
N LEU A 66 7.33 -2.02 2.25
CA LEU A 66 6.97 -1.34 1.00
C LEU A 66 5.49 -0.95 0.99
N MET A 67 4.61 -1.87 1.40
CA MET A 67 3.17 -1.61 1.54
C MET A 67 2.90 -0.49 2.54
N LEU A 68 3.67 -0.41 3.64
CA LEU A 68 3.51 0.65 4.62
C LEU A 68 4.03 1.99 4.11
N ALA A 69 5.31 2.06 3.72
CA ALA A 69 6.03 3.31 3.56
C ALA A 69 5.67 4.07 2.27
N LEU A 70 5.48 3.37 1.15
CA LEU A 70 5.31 4.02 -0.14
C LEU A 70 4.00 4.80 -0.28
N PRO A 71 2.84 4.34 0.24
CA PRO A 71 1.64 5.17 0.25
C PRO A 71 1.79 6.47 1.06
N PHE A 72 2.57 6.48 2.15
CA PHE A 72 2.89 7.72 2.87
C PHE A 72 3.78 8.65 2.05
N ALA A 73 4.82 8.11 1.42
CA ALA A 73 5.68 8.90 0.54
C ALA A 73 4.87 9.54 -0.60
N LEU A 74 3.97 8.76 -1.20
CA LEU A 74 3.07 9.24 -2.24
C LEU A 74 2.12 10.32 -1.73
N MET A 75 1.53 10.13 -0.55
CA MET A 75 0.66 11.13 0.07
C MET A 75 1.40 12.45 0.29
N VAL A 76 2.65 12.43 0.75
CA VAL A 76 3.47 13.64 0.91
C VAL A 76 3.70 14.32 -0.43
N VAL A 77 4.13 13.56 -1.44
CA VAL A 77 4.42 14.11 -2.78
C VAL A 77 3.18 14.69 -3.46
N LEU A 78 2.01 14.09 -3.23
CA LEU A 78 0.77 14.59 -3.79
C LEU A 78 0.16 15.74 -2.98
N GLY A 79 0.64 16.03 -1.77
CA GLY A 79 0.26 17.21 -1.01
C GLY A 79 -0.71 16.97 0.16
N GLY A 80 -0.68 15.77 0.74
CA GLY A 80 -1.50 15.39 1.89
C GLY A 80 -2.76 14.61 1.52
N PHE A 81 -3.63 14.36 2.50
CA PHE A 81 -4.74 13.40 2.37
C PHE A 81 -5.68 13.69 1.21
N VAL A 82 -6.17 14.93 1.08
CA VAL A 82 -7.16 15.27 0.06
C VAL A 82 -6.54 15.29 -1.33
N PRO A 83 -5.42 16.01 -1.58
CA PRO A 83 -4.77 15.97 -2.89
C PRO A 83 -4.30 14.57 -3.32
N SER A 84 -3.91 13.72 -2.36
CA SER A 84 -3.54 12.33 -2.63
C SER A 84 -4.72 11.37 -2.68
N SER A 85 -5.96 11.85 -2.58
CA SER A 85 -7.16 10.99 -2.60
C SER A 85 -7.17 9.88 -1.55
N VAL A 86 -6.61 10.17 -0.36
CA VAL A 86 -6.44 9.25 0.77
C VAL A 86 -5.73 7.94 0.37
N VAL A 87 -4.80 7.99 -0.58
CA VAL A 87 -4.01 6.83 -1.03
C VAL A 87 -3.28 6.10 0.12
N VAL A 88 -3.05 6.78 1.24
CA VAL A 88 -2.50 6.19 2.46
C VAL A 88 -3.33 5.01 3.01
N LEU A 89 -4.62 4.88 2.66
CA LEU A 89 -5.43 3.72 3.05
C LEU A 89 -4.80 2.38 2.62
N TRP A 90 -4.08 2.37 1.49
CA TRP A 90 -3.36 1.17 1.03
C TRP A 90 -2.27 0.73 2.02
N ALA A 91 -1.73 1.63 2.84
CA ALA A 91 -0.75 1.27 3.87
C ALA A 91 -1.32 0.38 4.98
N PHE A 92 -2.65 0.33 5.13
CA PHE A 92 -3.31 -0.56 6.08
C PHE A 92 -3.15 -2.05 5.72
N PHE A 93 -2.79 -2.37 4.48
CA PHE A 93 -2.46 -3.76 4.10
C PHE A 93 -1.21 -4.27 4.79
N ALA A 94 -0.29 -3.41 5.27
CA ALA A 94 0.88 -3.85 6.02
C ALA A 94 0.51 -4.49 7.38
N PRO A 95 -0.24 -3.83 8.28
CA PRO A 95 -0.68 -4.50 9.51
C PRO A 95 -1.64 -5.67 9.25
N LEU A 96 -2.53 -5.59 8.25
CA LEU A 96 -3.41 -6.71 7.90
C LEU A 96 -2.62 -7.92 7.40
N GLY A 97 -1.63 -7.70 6.54
CA GLY A 97 -0.72 -8.74 6.08
C GLY A 97 0.12 -9.32 7.21
N ALA A 98 0.54 -8.51 8.18
CA ALA A 98 1.23 -9.00 9.36
C ALA A 98 0.37 -9.92 10.23
N ILE A 99 -0.94 -9.68 10.35
CA ILE A 99 -1.86 -10.61 11.02
C ILE A 99 -1.88 -11.97 10.29
N ALA A 100 -1.91 -11.96 8.97
CA ALA A 100 -2.02 -13.18 8.16
C ALA A 100 -0.71 -13.97 8.03
N PHE A 101 0.44 -13.28 8.06
CA PHE A 101 1.75 -13.85 7.66
C PHE A 101 2.85 -13.76 8.71
N ALA A 102 2.59 -13.11 9.85
CA ALA A 102 3.55 -12.92 10.93
C ALA A 102 2.98 -13.34 12.29
N SER A 103 3.65 -12.96 13.38
CA SER A 103 3.17 -13.22 14.73
C SER A 103 2.22 -12.10 15.23
N PRO A 104 1.33 -12.37 16.20
CA PRO A 104 0.45 -11.34 16.76
C PRO A 104 1.19 -10.12 17.32
N ARG A 105 2.36 -10.34 17.94
CA ARG A 105 3.21 -9.24 18.44
C ARG A 105 3.78 -8.38 17.32
N GLU A 106 4.16 -9.01 16.20
CA GLU A 106 4.68 -8.31 15.03
C GLU A 106 3.56 -7.52 14.33
N ALA A 107 2.36 -8.11 14.21
CA ALA A 107 1.19 -7.42 13.70
C ALA A 107 0.85 -6.14 14.49
N LEU A 108 0.92 -6.21 15.82
CA LEU A 108 0.72 -5.03 16.66
C LEU A 108 1.78 -3.95 16.40
N ARG A 109 3.05 -4.33 16.22
CA ARG A 109 4.12 -3.37 15.88
C ARG A 109 3.86 -2.68 14.54
N TRP A 110 3.45 -3.44 13.52
CA TRP A 110 3.08 -2.88 12.21
C TRP A 110 1.88 -1.93 12.32
N PHE A 111 0.89 -2.27 13.14
CA PHE A 111 -0.28 -1.42 13.35
C PHE A 111 0.09 -0.12 14.08
N VAL A 112 0.91 -0.20 15.13
CA VAL A 112 1.42 1.00 15.82
C VAL A 112 2.26 1.86 14.88
N ALA A 113 3.14 1.27 14.07
CA ALA A 113 3.92 2.00 13.07
C ALA A 113 3.03 2.73 12.07
N TYR A 114 1.97 2.07 11.58
CA TYR A 114 0.95 2.69 10.72
C TYR A 114 0.26 3.88 11.37
N LEU A 115 -0.18 3.75 12.64
CA LEU A 115 -0.81 4.85 13.37
C LEU A 115 0.14 6.02 13.59
N VAL A 116 1.38 5.76 14.00
CA VAL A 116 2.40 6.80 14.19
C VAL A 116 2.66 7.54 12.87
N LEU A 117 2.78 6.82 11.76
CA LEU A 117 2.98 7.44 10.45
C LEU A 117 1.75 8.24 10.00
N ILE A 118 0.53 7.75 10.22
CA ILE A 118 -0.70 8.53 9.95
C ILE A 118 -0.68 9.85 10.69
N LEU A 119 -0.37 9.84 11.99
CA LEU A 119 -0.36 11.05 12.79
C LEU A 119 0.78 11.98 12.36
N ALA A 120 2.00 11.46 12.22
CA ALA A 120 3.16 12.26 11.83
C ALA A 120 3.00 12.84 10.42
N VAL A 121 2.77 11.99 9.42
CA VAL A 121 2.66 12.43 8.02
C VAL A 121 1.35 13.20 7.79
N GLY A 122 0.28 12.87 8.50
CA GLY A 122 -0.97 13.62 8.41
C GLY A 122 -0.87 15.05 8.93
N ILE A 123 -0.18 15.26 10.06
CA ILE A 123 -0.01 16.58 10.67
C ILE A 123 1.04 17.42 9.92
N PHE A 124 2.13 16.80 9.48
CA PHE A 124 3.29 17.52 8.94
C PHE A 124 3.42 17.44 7.42
N GLY A 125 2.92 16.38 6.77
CA GLY A 125 3.16 16.09 5.35
C GLY A 125 2.57 17.12 4.40
N GLY A 126 1.38 17.65 4.69
CA GLY A 126 0.76 18.71 3.88
C GLY A 126 1.48 20.06 3.92
N ARG A 127 2.45 20.24 4.83
CA ARG A 127 3.29 21.45 4.89
C ARG A 127 4.42 21.45 3.85
N LEU A 128 4.77 20.29 3.31
CA LEU A 128 5.86 20.13 2.34
C LEU A 128 5.42 20.47 0.91
N ARG A 129 4.14 20.23 0.60
CA ARG A 129 3.49 20.57 -0.66
C ARG A 129 1.99 20.64 -0.41
N SER A 130 1.34 21.70 -0.86
CA SER A 130 -0.09 21.94 -0.59
C SER A 130 -1.00 21.68 -1.78
N ALA A 131 -0.44 21.47 -2.98
CA ALA A 131 -1.19 21.24 -4.20
C ALA A 131 -0.42 20.36 -5.18
N ASN A 132 -1.16 19.69 -6.07
CA ASN A 132 -0.64 18.90 -7.17
C ASN A 132 -1.32 19.32 -8.49
N ASN A 133 -0.84 18.78 -9.61
CA ASN A 133 -1.32 19.08 -10.95
C ASN A 133 -2.57 18.25 -11.34
N LEU A 134 -3.10 17.41 -10.43
CA LEU A 134 -4.20 16.52 -10.75
C LEU A 134 -5.52 17.32 -10.84
N PRO A 135 -6.34 17.08 -11.88
CA PRO A 135 -7.66 17.68 -11.97
C PRO A 135 -8.53 17.29 -10.76
N ALA A 136 -9.34 18.23 -10.26
CA ALA A 136 -10.22 17.97 -9.11
C ALA A 136 -11.17 16.79 -9.33
N SER A 137 -11.63 16.57 -10.57
CA SER A 137 -12.46 15.42 -10.94
C SER A 137 -11.70 14.09 -10.79
N LEU A 138 -10.42 14.05 -11.15
CA LEU A 138 -9.57 12.88 -10.98
C LEU A 138 -9.31 12.61 -9.50
N VAL A 139 -9.01 13.65 -8.71
CA VAL A 139 -8.87 13.53 -7.25
C VAL A 139 -10.14 12.95 -6.64
N GLY A 140 -11.32 13.48 -6.99
CA GLY A 140 -12.60 12.95 -6.51
C GLY A 140 -12.84 11.49 -6.91
N ALA A 141 -12.56 11.13 -8.16
CA ALA A 141 -12.70 9.75 -8.64
C ALA A 141 -11.75 8.78 -7.91
N MET A 142 -10.47 9.14 -7.80
CA MET A 142 -9.46 8.39 -7.06
C MET A 142 -9.83 8.24 -5.59
N PHE A 143 -10.46 9.25 -4.98
CA PHE A 143 -10.89 9.22 -3.58
C PHE A 143 -11.93 8.12 -3.36
N ILE A 144 -12.95 8.08 -4.22
CA ILE A 144 -14.00 7.05 -4.21
C ILE A 144 -13.38 5.68 -4.45
N ILE A 145 -12.50 5.54 -5.44
CA ILE A 145 -11.86 4.27 -5.79
C ILE A 145 -10.98 3.77 -4.64
N ASN A 146 -10.16 4.61 -4.02
CA ASN A 146 -9.28 4.20 -2.92
C ASN A 146 -10.09 3.69 -1.71
N ILE A 147 -11.12 4.42 -1.30
CA ILE A 147 -11.98 3.98 -0.19
C ILE A 147 -12.70 2.69 -0.54
N THR A 148 -13.31 2.63 -1.72
CA THR A 148 -14.12 1.48 -2.14
C THR A 148 -13.27 0.23 -2.33
N ALA A 149 -12.14 0.34 -3.04
CA ALA A 149 -11.25 -0.77 -3.29
C ALA A 149 -10.65 -1.34 -2.00
N VAL A 150 -10.12 -0.49 -1.11
CA VAL A 150 -9.57 -0.95 0.18
C VAL A 150 -10.67 -1.59 1.02
N SER A 151 -11.86 -1.00 1.09
CA SER A 151 -12.99 -1.55 1.85
C SER A 151 -13.42 -2.92 1.33
N ILE A 152 -13.53 -3.09 0.00
CA ILE A 152 -13.89 -4.37 -0.62
C ILE A 152 -12.82 -5.42 -0.30
N VAL A 153 -11.53 -5.10 -0.47
CA VAL A 153 -10.47 -6.09 -0.23
C VAL A 153 -10.44 -6.51 1.24
N VAL A 154 -10.55 -5.56 2.19
CA VAL A 154 -10.60 -5.88 3.62
C VAL A 154 -11.84 -6.72 3.94
N PHE A 155 -13.01 -6.34 3.43
CA PHE A 155 -14.25 -7.09 3.65
C PHE A 155 -14.16 -8.52 3.11
N VAL A 156 -13.70 -8.70 1.86
CA VAL A 156 -13.55 -10.03 1.25
C VAL A 156 -12.54 -10.87 2.01
N ALA A 157 -11.42 -10.30 2.44
CA ALA A 157 -10.41 -11.02 3.22
C ALA A 157 -10.98 -11.50 4.57
N LEU A 158 -11.70 -10.64 5.29
CA LEU A 158 -12.35 -11.01 6.55
C LEU A 158 -13.47 -12.03 6.34
N TYR A 159 -14.29 -11.84 5.32
CA TYR A 159 -15.38 -12.77 4.98
C TYR A 159 -14.83 -14.17 4.66
N ALA A 160 -13.79 -14.25 3.84
CA ALA A 160 -13.13 -15.52 3.52
C ALA A 160 -12.55 -16.18 4.78
N PHE A 161 -11.89 -15.40 5.65
CA PHE A 161 -11.34 -15.91 6.91
C PHE A 161 -12.41 -16.47 7.85
N VAL A 162 -13.53 -15.76 8.02
CA VAL A 162 -14.65 -16.23 8.85
C VAL A 162 -15.26 -17.50 8.25
N HIS A 163 -15.48 -17.52 6.93
CA HIS A 163 -16.04 -18.68 6.25
C HIS A 163 -15.14 -19.92 6.32
N GLU A 164 -13.82 -19.77 6.29
CA GLU A 164 -12.87 -20.87 6.49
C GLU A 164 -12.83 -21.36 7.94
N ARG A 165 -13.03 -20.47 8.92
CA ARG A 165 -13.05 -20.84 10.35
C ARG A 165 -14.32 -21.62 10.72
N ASP A 166 -15.44 -21.28 10.11
CA ASP A 166 -16.75 -21.87 10.42
C ASP A 166 -17.02 -23.18 9.62
N ARG A 167 -16.04 -23.65 8.83
CA ARG A 167 -16.01 -24.98 8.18
C ARG A 167 -15.22 -25.98 9.01
#